data_AF-A0A943YSU2-F1
#
_entry.id   AF-A0A943YSU2-F1
#
_cell.length_a   1.000
_cell.length_b   1.000
_cell.length_c   1.000
_cell.angle_alpha   90.00
_cell.angle_beta   90.00
_cell.angle_gamma   90.00
#
_symmetry.space_group_name_H-M   'P 1'
#
loop_
_entity.id
_entity.type
_entity.pdbx_description
1 polymer ?
#
loop_
_entity_poly.entity_id
_entity_poly.type
_entity_poly.pdbx_seq_one_letter_code
_entity_poly.pdbx_strand_id
1 'polypeptide(L)'
;MTIKAQQKYGGSPLLSFENHVYRSMPYFESLKGNAEFKDYVRDVLDYGTYRFESLYIQDDPDIVGGFVRYGRYSRKDVSRILNYDTNREGTLNGYQIVGHTCPIFVTYEKCDDISANTKYEDRFISPQEFSWMTRARVRLTSSQIPAIQDSRTRKLLFVKKSDAEGSNFYYIGDLRVLGDPLETTIANDAGVQLPIVNFRFVIDKPVEEKLYAYLCE
;
A
#
# COMPACT_ATOMS: atom_id res chain seq x y z
N MET A 1 6.92 -22.22 9.66
CA MET A 1 7.47 -20.85 9.59
C MET A 1 8.68 -20.85 8.67
N THR A 2 8.96 -19.75 7.95
CA THR A 2 10.22 -19.62 7.20
C THR A 2 11.40 -19.39 8.15
N ILE A 3 12.63 -19.70 7.72
CA ILE A 3 13.87 -19.51 8.52
C ILE A 3 14.00 -18.05 9.02
N LYS A 4 13.66 -17.07 8.18
CA LYS A 4 13.66 -15.64 8.56
C LYS A 4 12.62 -15.31 9.64
N ALA A 5 11.44 -15.94 9.61
CA ALA A 5 10.43 -15.75 10.63
C ALA A 5 10.84 -16.37 11.97
N GLN A 6 11.50 -17.54 11.94
CA GLN A 6 12.03 -18.20 13.14
C GLN A 6 13.13 -17.39 13.82
N GLN A 7 14.00 -16.73 13.05
CA GLN A 7 15.02 -15.83 13.61
C GLN A 7 14.41 -14.60 14.31
N LYS A 8 13.27 -14.10 13.82
CA LYS A 8 12.62 -12.89 14.37
C LYS A 8 11.66 -13.19 15.54
N TYR A 9 10.94 -14.31 15.47
CA TYR A 9 9.84 -14.62 16.40
C TYR A 9 10.08 -15.89 17.24
N GLY A 10 11.26 -16.51 17.12
CA GLY A 10 11.61 -17.73 17.83
C GLY A 10 11.23 -19.02 17.10
N GLY A 11 11.80 -20.14 17.56
CA GLY A 11 11.64 -21.46 16.94
C GLY A 11 10.32 -22.18 17.28
N SER A 12 9.61 -21.73 18.31
CA SER A 12 8.40 -22.39 18.83
C SER A 12 7.12 -21.70 18.34
N PRO A 13 6.38 -22.26 17.37
CA PRO A 13 5.10 -21.70 16.95
C PRO A 13 4.06 -21.75 18.09
N LEU A 14 3.21 -20.72 18.16
CA LEU A 14 2.06 -20.72 19.07
C LEU A 14 0.89 -21.54 18.53
N LEU A 15 0.68 -21.48 17.21
CA LEU A 15 -0.37 -22.17 16.49
C LEU A 15 0.21 -22.94 15.29
N SER A 16 -0.39 -24.07 14.95
CA SER A 16 -0.24 -24.69 13.63
C SER A 16 -1.53 -24.52 12.82
N PHE A 17 -1.41 -24.57 11.50
CA PHE A 17 -2.54 -24.52 10.57
C PHE A 17 -2.39 -25.66 9.57
N GLU A 18 -3.26 -26.66 9.69
CA GLU A 18 -3.25 -27.86 8.85
C GLU A 18 -4.69 -28.24 8.53
N ASN A 19 -4.96 -28.63 7.28
CA ASN A 19 -6.29 -29.01 6.81
C ASN A 19 -7.39 -27.97 7.15
N HIS A 20 -7.10 -26.69 6.95
CA HIS A 20 -7.98 -25.56 7.26
C HIS A 20 -8.37 -25.40 8.74
N VAL A 21 -7.63 -26.03 9.66
CA VAL A 21 -7.88 -25.94 11.10
C VAL A 21 -6.66 -25.38 11.81
N TYR A 22 -6.89 -24.38 12.67
CA TYR A 22 -5.87 -23.91 13.61
C TYR A 22 -5.81 -24.81 14.83
N ARG A 23 -4.62 -25.20 15.25
CA ARG A 23 -4.39 -25.96 16.50
C ARG A 23 -3.40 -25.23 17.38
N SER A 24 -3.69 -25.22 18.68
CA SER A 24 -2.75 -24.68 19.67
C SER A 24 -1.58 -25.64 19.87
N MET A 25 -0.37 -25.09 19.91
CA MET A 25 0.84 -25.85 20.16
C MET A 25 1.10 -25.97 21.67
N PRO A 26 1.82 -27.01 22.14
CA PRO A 26 2.08 -27.19 23.58
C PRO A 26 2.71 -25.98 24.26
N TYR A 27 3.55 -25.24 23.54
CA TYR A 27 4.15 -24.00 24.04
C TYR A 27 3.11 -22.90 24.29
N PHE A 28 2.09 -22.76 23.43
CA PHE A 28 1.03 -21.80 23.68
C PHE A 28 0.13 -22.23 24.83
N GLU A 29 -0.15 -23.52 24.97
CA GLU A 29 -0.92 -24.05 26.11
C GLU A 29 -0.21 -23.79 27.45
N SER A 30 1.12 -23.94 27.51
CA SER A 30 1.86 -23.61 28.74
C SER A 30 1.82 -22.12 29.07
N LEU A 31 1.89 -21.25 28.04
CA LEU A 31 1.75 -19.80 28.23
C LEU A 31 0.35 -19.42 28.74
N LYS A 32 -0.71 -20.14 28.33
CA LYS A 32 -2.06 -19.97 28.90
C LYS A 32 -2.14 -20.37 30.38
N GLY A 33 -1.14 -20.97 30.99
CA GLY A 33 -1.07 -21.15 32.45
C GLY A 33 -0.59 -19.90 33.19
N ASN A 34 0.13 -19.00 32.51
CA ASN A 34 0.76 -17.84 33.10
C ASN A 34 -0.21 -16.65 33.15
N ALA A 35 -0.44 -16.09 34.35
CA ALA A 35 -1.34 -14.96 34.56
C ALA A 35 -0.85 -13.68 33.87
N GLU A 36 0.45 -13.36 33.98
CA GLU A 36 1.05 -12.18 33.36
C GLU A 36 0.93 -12.24 31.83
N PHE A 37 1.18 -13.40 31.22
CA PHE A 37 0.99 -13.59 29.78
C PHE A 37 -0.46 -13.33 29.34
N LYS A 38 -1.44 -13.82 30.12
CA LYS A 38 -2.86 -13.56 29.83
C LYS A 38 -3.21 -12.08 29.90
N ASP A 39 -2.67 -11.38 30.88
CA ASP A 39 -2.90 -9.95 31.04
C ASP A 39 -2.33 -9.18 29.84
N TYR A 40 -1.12 -9.51 29.38
CA TYR A 40 -0.57 -8.93 28.15
C TYR A 40 -1.40 -9.26 26.90
N VAL A 41 -1.89 -10.50 26.75
CA VAL A 41 -2.76 -10.84 25.61
C VAL A 41 -4.06 -10.06 25.68
N ARG A 42 -4.68 -9.94 26.86
CA ARG A 42 -5.92 -9.18 27.04
C ARG A 42 -5.72 -7.70 26.72
N ASP A 43 -4.65 -7.09 27.22
CA ASP A 43 -4.32 -5.69 26.95
C ASP A 43 -4.16 -5.42 25.44
N VAL A 44 -3.45 -6.30 24.72
CA VAL A 44 -3.30 -6.18 23.25
C VAL A 44 -4.64 -6.31 22.53
N LEU A 45 -5.52 -7.20 22.98
CA LEU A 45 -6.86 -7.37 22.39
C LEU A 45 -7.77 -6.18 22.67
N ASP A 46 -7.75 -5.66 23.90
CA ASP A 46 -8.54 -4.50 24.31
C ASP A 46 -8.09 -3.26 23.54
N TYR A 47 -6.77 -3.03 23.44
CA TYR A 47 -6.21 -1.94 22.64
C TYR A 47 -6.55 -2.10 21.15
N GLY A 48 -6.46 -3.32 20.60
CA GLY A 48 -6.83 -3.61 19.22
C GLY A 48 -8.30 -3.29 18.93
N THR A 49 -9.19 -3.65 19.85
CA THR A 49 -10.63 -3.37 19.77
C THR A 49 -10.89 -1.87 19.84
N TYR A 50 -10.34 -1.19 20.85
CA TYR A 50 -10.43 0.26 20.99
C TYR A 50 -9.95 0.99 19.73
N ARG A 51 -8.81 0.57 19.17
CA ARG A 51 -8.24 1.20 17.99
C ARG A 51 -9.12 0.98 16.76
N PHE A 52 -9.71 -0.20 16.62
CA PHE A 52 -10.65 -0.49 15.54
C PHE A 52 -11.90 0.37 15.66
N GLU A 53 -12.51 0.42 16.84
CA GLU A 53 -13.70 1.24 17.10
C GLU A 53 -13.44 2.73 16.83
N SER A 54 -12.34 3.26 17.33
CA SER A 54 -11.94 4.65 17.11
C SER A 54 -11.72 5.01 15.63
N LEU A 55 -11.26 4.06 14.81
CA LEU A 55 -10.95 4.33 13.40
C LEU A 55 -12.10 4.04 12.45
N TYR A 56 -12.91 3.02 12.75
CA TYR A 56 -13.86 2.44 11.80
C TYR A 56 -15.32 2.57 12.23
N ILE A 57 -15.59 3.01 13.47
CA ILE A 57 -16.96 3.09 14.01
C ILE A 57 -17.28 4.51 14.51
N GLN A 58 -16.37 5.13 15.25
CA GLN A 58 -16.57 6.46 15.80
C GLN A 58 -16.44 7.54 14.70
N ASP A 59 -17.24 8.60 14.81
CA ASP A 59 -17.20 9.80 13.96
C ASP A 59 -17.49 9.60 12.46
N ASP A 60 -18.21 8.54 12.10
CA ASP A 60 -18.66 8.23 10.72
C ASP A 60 -17.53 8.35 9.67
N PRO A 61 -16.49 7.49 9.76
CA PRO A 61 -15.29 7.62 8.95
C PRO A 61 -15.58 7.27 7.49
N ASP A 62 -14.98 8.02 6.57
CA ASP A 62 -15.03 7.74 5.12
C ASP A 62 -14.20 6.48 4.81
N ILE A 63 -14.85 5.32 4.80
CA ILE A 63 -14.23 4.02 4.53
C ILE A 63 -14.51 3.57 3.10
N VAL A 64 -13.46 3.27 2.35
CA VAL A 64 -13.55 2.73 0.98
C VAL A 64 -12.87 1.38 0.90
N GLY A 65 -13.69 0.32 0.83
CA GLY A 65 -13.22 -1.06 0.63
C GLY A 65 -12.11 -1.48 1.59
N GLY A 66 -12.31 -1.21 2.89
CA GLY A 66 -11.40 -1.57 3.98
C GLY A 66 -10.39 -0.49 4.38
N PHE A 67 -10.34 0.65 3.67
CA PHE A 67 -9.42 1.74 3.97
C PHE A 67 -10.18 2.98 4.44
N VAL A 68 -9.88 3.48 5.64
CA VAL A 68 -10.24 4.84 6.07
C VAL A 68 -9.47 5.83 5.19
N ARG A 69 -10.19 6.74 4.53
CA ARG A 69 -9.64 7.82 3.71
C ARG A 69 -8.70 8.70 4.55
N TYR A 70 -7.55 9.03 3.96
CA TYR A 70 -6.44 9.74 4.61
C TYR A 70 -5.85 9.01 5.82
N GLY A 71 -6.25 7.76 6.08
CA GLY A 71 -5.54 6.88 6.99
C GLY A 71 -4.13 6.59 6.46
N ARG A 72 -3.19 6.35 7.39
CA ARG A 72 -1.79 6.03 7.08
C ARG A 72 -1.59 4.51 7.08
N TYR A 73 -1.13 3.97 5.97
CA TYR A 73 -0.95 2.53 5.77
C TYR A 73 0.46 2.20 5.31
N SER A 74 1.06 1.18 5.90
CA SER A 74 2.25 0.56 5.31
C SER A 74 1.86 -0.33 4.13
N ARG A 75 2.80 -0.66 3.24
CA ARG A 75 2.59 -1.65 2.18
C ARG A 75 2.15 -3.02 2.72
N LYS A 76 2.57 -3.34 3.94
CA LYS A 76 2.18 -4.55 4.66
C LYS A 76 0.71 -4.51 5.07
N ASP A 77 0.23 -3.36 5.54
CA ASP A 77 -1.20 -3.18 5.89
C ASP A 77 -2.07 -3.26 4.63
N VAL A 78 -1.65 -2.61 3.54
CA VAL A 78 -2.34 -2.71 2.24
C VAL A 78 -2.43 -4.16 1.76
N SER A 79 -1.34 -4.93 1.85
CA SER A 79 -1.34 -6.35 1.47
C SER A 79 -2.31 -7.20 2.31
N ARG A 80 -2.45 -6.88 3.61
CA ARG A 80 -3.37 -7.57 4.53
C ARG A 80 -4.82 -7.20 4.28
N ILE A 81 -5.11 -5.91 4.13
CA ILE A 81 -6.47 -5.40 3.89
C ILE A 81 -7.00 -5.91 2.54
N LEU A 82 -6.15 -5.96 1.51
CA LEU A 82 -6.50 -6.53 0.21
C LEU A 82 -6.46 -8.07 0.19
N ASN A 83 -6.18 -8.70 1.34
CA ASN A 83 -6.17 -10.15 1.53
C ASN A 83 -5.32 -10.92 0.50
N TYR A 84 -4.09 -10.47 0.26
CA TYR A 84 -3.18 -11.19 -0.63
C TYR A 84 -2.61 -12.46 0.03
N ASP A 85 -2.47 -13.54 -0.75
CA ASP A 85 -1.97 -14.84 -0.26
C ASP A 85 -0.57 -14.79 0.35
N THR A 86 0.25 -13.82 -0.07
CA THR A 86 1.60 -13.62 0.45
C THR A 86 1.80 -12.16 0.84
N ASN A 87 2.63 -11.91 1.87
CA ASN A 87 3.02 -10.54 2.21
C ASN A 87 3.87 -9.97 1.06
N ARG A 88 3.31 -8.99 0.33
CA ARG A 88 3.94 -8.37 -0.85
C ARG A 88 4.63 -7.04 -0.55
N GLU A 89 4.89 -6.72 0.71
CA GLU A 89 5.58 -5.51 1.16
C GLU A 89 6.87 -5.22 0.36
N GLY A 90 7.69 -6.24 0.10
CA GLY A 90 8.97 -6.09 -0.63
C GLY A 90 8.83 -5.97 -2.16
N THR A 91 7.68 -6.28 -2.74
CA THR A 91 7.45 -6.23 -4.20
C THR A 91 6.58 -5.04 -4.64
N LEU A 92 5.92 -4.37 -3.70
CA LEU A 92 5.06 -3.21 -3.93
C LEU A 92 5.88 -1.91 -4.12
N ASN A 93 6.88 -1.94 -5.01
CA ASN A 93 7.66 -0.75 -5.38
C ASN A 93 6.98 0.01 -6.52
N GLY A 94 6.41 1.17 -6.21
CA GLY A 94 5.63 1.99 -7.13
C GLY A 94 4.20 1.47 -7.31
N TYR A 95 3.99 0.31 -7.91
CA TYR A 95 2.67 -0.31 -8.06
C TYR A 95 2.79 -1.81 -8.33
N GLN A 96 1.69 -2.54 -8.11
CA GLN A 96 1.59 -3.93 -8.50
C GLN A 96 0.14 -4.29 -8.83
N ILE A 97 -0.06 -5.05 -9.90
CA ILE A 97 -1.36 -5.59 -10.26
C ILE A 97 -1.47 -6.98 -9.63
N VAL A 98 -2.49 -7.18 -8.81
CA VAL A 98 -2.79 -8.46 -8.16
C VAL A 98 -4.28 -8.75 -8.32
N GLY A 99 -4.62 -9.78 -9.10
CA GLY A 99 -6.00 -10.08 -9.42
C GLY A 99 -6.70 -8.85 -10.01
N HIS A 100 -7.70 -8.33 -9.30
CA HIS A 100 -8.46 -7.14 -9.68
C HIS A 100 -8.07 -5.88 -8.91
N THR A 101 -6.86 -5.80 -8.38
CA THR A 101 -6.39 -4.64 -7.60
C THR A 101 -5.05 -4.12 -8.11
N CYS A 102 -4.87 -2.81 -8.05
CA CYS A 102 -3.65 -2.10 -8.43
C CYS A 102 -3.37 -0.97 -7.42
N PRO A 103 -2.81 -1.27 -6.24
CA PRO A 103 -2.30 -0.24 -5.35
C PRO A 103 -1.09 0.48 -5.99
N ILE A 104 -1.14 1.81 -5.97
CA ILE A 104 -0.14 2.73 -6.50
C ILE A 104 0.40 3.57 -5.33
N PHE A 105 1.71 3.53 -5.12
CA PHE A 105 2.44 4.22 -4.08
C PHE A 105 3.33 5.30 -4.69
N VAL A 106 3.12 6.54 -4.27
CA VAL A 106 3.90 7.70 -4.71
C VAL A 106 4.57 8.37 -3.51
N THR A 107 5.85 8.69 -3.68
CA THR A 107 6.62 9.55 -2.77
C THR A 107 7.03 10.79 -3.57
N TYR A 108 6.73 11.99 -3.09
CA TYR A 108 7.12 13.24 -3.76
C TYR A 108 8.62 13.53 -3.59
N GLU A 109 9.06 13.72 -2.35
CA GLU A 109 10.45 13.93 -1.98
C GLU A 109 11.12 12.57 -1.76
N LYS A 110 11.77 12.09 -2.81
CA LYS A 110 12.58 10.87 -2.75
C LYS A 110 13.96 11.23 -2.22
N CYS A 111 14.58 10.35 -1.43
CA CYS A 111 15.95 10.57 -0.95
C CYS A 111 16.93 10.84 -2.11
N ASP A 112 17.95 11.67 -1.89
CA ASP A 112 18.89 12.11 -2.94
C ASP A 112 19.64 10.96 -3.66
N ASP A 113 19.74 9.80 -3.02
CA ASP A 113 20.41 8.59 -3.53
C ASP A 113 19.56 7.72 -4.49
N ILE A 114 18.45 8.24 -5.02
CA ILE A 114 17.64 7.50 -6.02
C ILE A 114 18.12 7.70 -7.47
N SER A 115 18.10 6.61 -8.26
CA SER A 115 18.48 6.64 -9.67
C SER A 115 17.55 7.56 -10.49
N ALA A 116 18.11 8.29 -11.46
CA ALA A 116 17.38 9.27 -12.28
C ALA A 116 16.18 8.64 -13.04
N ASN A 117 16.26 7.35 -13.40
CA ASN A 117 15.16 6.62 -14.04
C ASN A 117 13.96 6.32 -13.12
N THR A 118 14.00 6.75 -11.85
CA THR A 118 12.90 6.68 -10.88
C THR A 118 12.37 8.05 -10.46
N LYS A 119 12.90 9.16 -11.01
CA LYS A 119 12.38 10.52 -10.80
C LYS A 119 11.16 10.77 -11.71
N TYR A 120 10.09 10.04 -11.45
CA TYR A 120 8.82 10.19 -12.16
C TYR A 120 8.18 11.54 -11.84
N GLU A 121 7.56 12.18 -12.84
CA GLU A 121 6.78 13.41 -12.68
C GLU A 121 5.35 13.11 -12.19
N ASP A 122 5.25 12.25 -11.18
CA ASP A 122 3.98 11.94 -10.53
C ASP A 122 3.51 13.19 -9.78
N ARG A 123 2.28 13.66 -10.04
CA ARG A 123 1.77 14.88 -9.40
C ARG A 123 0.26 14.97 -9.37
N PHE A 124 -0.26 15.64 -8.36
CA PHE A 124 -1.60 16.20 -8.43
C PHE A 124 -1.63 17.28 -9.50
N ILE A 125 -2.74 17.31 -10.24
CA ILE A 125 -2.99 18.31 -11.29
C ILE A 125 -4.12 19.23 -10.84
N SER A 126 -5.04 18.66 -10.07
CA SER A 126 -6.01 19.36 -9.24
C SER A 126 -6.28 18.49 -8.00
N PRO A 127 -7.07 18.96 -7.03
CA PRO A 127 -7.50 18.12 -5.91
C PRO A 127 -8.21 16.83 -6.32
N GLN A 128 -8.75 16.72 -7.55
CA GLN A 128 -9.46 15.53 -8.02
C GLN A 128 -8.75 14.81 -9.18
N GLU A 129 -7.63 15.33 -9.67
CA GLU A 129 -6.92 14.74 -10.80
C GLU A 129 -5.46 14.45 -10.46
N PHE A 130 -5.03 13.25 -10.82
CA PHE A 130 -3.67 12.78 -10.58
C PHE A 130 -3.01 12.34 -11.88
N SER A 131 -1.77 12.79 -12.10
CA SER A 131 -0.90 12.32 -13.16
C SER A 131 0.11 11.35 -12.58
N TRP A 132 0.19 10.16 -13.15
CA TRP A 132 1.05 9.09 -12.67
C TRP A 132 1.79 8.42 -13.82
N MET A 133 3.05 8.07 -13.62
CA MET A 133 3.86 7.34 -14.59
C MET A 133 4.14 5.92 -14.11
N THR A 134 4.13 4.98 -15.06
CA THR A 134 4.55 3.60 -14.79
C THR A 134 6.05 3.55 -14.43
N ARG A 135 6.53 2.38 -14.02
CA ARG A 135 7.98 2.13 -13.99
C ARG A 135 8.58 2.29 -15.39
N ALA A 136 9.87 2.64 -15.47
CA ALA A 136 10.61 2.72 -16.72
C ALA A 136 10.62 1.36 -17.47
N ARG A 137 10.85 1.41 -18.79
CA ARG A 137 10.83 0.27 -19.72
C ARG A 137 9.44 -0.32 -19.98
N VAL A 138 8.39 0.42 -19.66
CA VAL A 138 7.01 0.07 -19.97
C VAL A 138 6.59 0.82 -21.23
N ARG A 139 5.90 0.11 -22.12
CA ARG A 139 5.29 0.63 -23.35
C ARG A 139 3.78 0.42 -23.34
N LEU A 140 3.04 1.10 -24.20
CA LEU A 140 1.60 0.88 -24.39
C LEU A 140 1.25 -0.57 -24.74
N THR A 141 2.17 -1.27 -25.42
CA THR A 141 2.04 -2.69 -25.76
C THR A 141 2.31 -3.66 -24.59
N SER A 142 2.71 -3.15 -23.42
CA SER A 142 3.02 -4.00 -22.26
C SER A 142 1.74 -4.58 -21.67
N SER A 143 1.78 -5.86 -21.26
CA SER A 143 0.61 -6.61 -20.75
C SER A 143 -0.09 -5.97 -19.54
N GLN A 144 0.65 -5.17 -18.76
CA GLN A 144 0.12 -4.41 -17.63
C GLN A 144 -0.78 -3.23 -18.03
N ILE A 145 -0.65 -2.68 -19.25
CA ILE A 145 -1.41 -1.51 -19.68
C ILE A 145 -2.91 -1.83 -19.80
N PRO A 146 -3.34 -2.91 -20.50
CA PRO A 146 -4.74 -3.31 -20.50
C PRO A 146 -5.29 -3.59 -19.10
N ALA A 147 -4.49 -4.20 -18.21
CA ALA A 147 -4.92 -4.50 -16.85
C ALA A 147 -5.11 -3.24 -15.99
N ILE A 148 -4.30 -2.19 -16.20
CA ILE A 148 -4.51 -0.87 -15.59
C ILE A 148 -5.67 -0.15 -16.27
N GLN A 149 -5.90 -0.29 -17.58
CA GLN A 149 -7.05 0.35 -18.24
C GLN A 149 -8.39 -0.30 -17.86
N ASP A 150 -8.40 -1.59 -17.52
CA ASP A 150 -9.62 -2.33 -17.18
C ASP A 150 -10.36 -1.65 -16.00
N SER A 151 -11.62 -1.29 -16.21
CA SER A 151 -12.48 -0.65 -15.21
C SER A 151 -12.77 -1.55 -14.01
N ARG A 152 -12.63 -2.87 -14.16
CA ARG A 152 -12.79 -3.87 -13.10
C ARG A 152 -11.58 -3.94 -12.16
N THR A 153 -10.42 -3.44 -12.59
CA THR A 153 -9.24 -3.35 -11.72
C THR A 153 -9.38 -2.15 -10.79
N ARG A 154 -9.57 -2.40 -9.49
CA ARG A 154 -9.59 -1.36 -8.45
C ARG A 154 -8.19 -0.75 -8.29
N LYS A 155 -8.04 0.52 -8.62
CA LYS A 155 -6.77 1.25 -8.47
C LYS A 155 -6.83 2.09 -7.22
N LEU A 156 -5.84 1.97 -6.34
CA LEU A 156 -5.83 2.66 -5.05
C LEU A 156 -4.60 3.58 -5.00
N LEU A 157 -4.79 4.85 -4.69
CA LEU A 157 -3.70 5.81 -4.59
C LEU A 157 -3.24 5.97 -3.14
N PHE A 158 -1.95 5.76 -2.92
CA PHE A 158 -1.26 5.96 -1.65
C PHE A 158 -0.12 6.96 -1.85
N VAL A 159 -0.12 8.06 -1.10
CA VAL A 159 0.86 9.14 -1.25
C VAL A 159 1.53 9.45 0.08
N LYS A 160 2.83 9.75 0.05
CA LYS A 160 3.53 10.38 1.17
C LYS A 160 4.38 11.54 0.64
N LYS A 161 4.61 12.55 1.49
CA LYS A 161 5.39 13.72 1.09
C LYS A 161 6.85 13.34 0.90
N SER A 162 7.42 12.62 1.86
CA SER A 162 8.87 12.35 1.88
C SER A 162 9.20 10.95 2.38
N ASP A 163 10.35 10.42 1.96
CA ASP A 163 10.91 9.19 2.55
C ASP A 163 11.24 9.34 4.04
N ALA A 164 11.46 10.57 4.53
CA ALA A 164 11.69 10.88 5.94
C ALA A 164 10.47 10.62 6.85
N GLU A 165 9.25 10.56 6.30
CA GLU A 165 8.01 10.35 7.08
C GLU A 165 7.78 8.90 7.54
N GLY A 166 8.74 8.02 7.23
CA GLY A 166 8.68 6.60 7.51
C GLY A 166 8.06 5.77 6.38
N SER A 167 7.55 4.59 6.75
CA SER A 167 7.07 3.57 5.81
C SER A 167 5.60 3.70 5.40
N ASN A 168 4.85 4.60 6.04
CA ASN A 168 3.41 4.71 5.87
C ASN A 168 3.02 5.79 4.85
N PHE A 169 1.97 5.52 4.09
CA PHE A 169 1.41 6.40 3.05
C PHE A 169 -0.04 6.76 3.40
N TYR A 170 -0.47 7.96 3.06
CA TYR A 170 -1.87 8.36 3.10
C TYR A 170 -2.65 7.65 2.00
N TYR A 171 -3.73 6.95 2.34
CA TYR A 171 -4.70 6.50 1.34
C TYR A 171 -5.50 7.70 0.84
N ILE A 172 -5.32 8.07 -0.42
CA ILE A 172 -5.96 9.25 -1.01
C ILE A 172 -7.36 8.92 -1.51
N GLY A 173 -7.51 7.76 -2.18
CA GLY A 173 -8.77 7.33 -2.77
C GLY A 173 -8.59 6.30 -3.87
N ASP A 174 -9.73 5.83 -4.38
CA ASP A 174 -9.76 4.99 -5.56
C ASP A 174 -9.67 5.83 -6.84
N LEU A 175 -9.02 5.28 -7.86
CA LEU A 175 -8.74 5.97 -9.12
C LEU A 175 -9.53 5.40 -10.29
N ARG A 176 -10.00 6.29 -11.17
CA ARG A 176 -10.54 5.94 -12.49
C ARG A 176 -9.67 6.55 -13.58
N VAL A 177 -9.34 5.75 -14.59
CA VAL A 177 -8.56 6.22 -15.75
C VAL A 177 -9.30 7.35 -16.46
N LEU A 178 -8.57 8.42 -16.77
CA LEU A 178 -9.05 9.59 -17.49
C LEU A 178 -8.37 9.64 -18.86
N GLY A 179 -9.15 9.43 -19.93
CA GLY A 179 -8.61 9.41 -21.29
C GLY A 179 -7.68 8.24 -21.57
N ASP A 180 -6.89 8.37 -22.64
CA ASP A 180 -5.94 7.35 -23.05
C ASP A 180 -4.56 7.57 -22.40
N PRO A 181 -3.86 6.50 -21.99
CA PRO A 181 -2.49 6.61 -21.52
C PRO A 181 -1.55 7.04 -22.66
N LEU A 182 -0.54 7.82 -22.31
CA LEU A 182 0.43 8.37 -23.27
C LEU A 182 1.80 7.72 -23.08
N GLU A 183 2.37 7.15 -24.14
CA GLU A 183 3.78 6.72 -24.14
C GLU A 183 4.69 7.94 -24.30
N THR A 184 5.74 8.00 -23.49
CA THR A 184 6.79 9.00 -23.56
C THR A 184 8.13 8.37 -23.15
N THR A 185 9.14 9.18 -22.82
CA THR A 185 10.45 8.71 -22.38
C THR A 185 10.92 9.34 -21.07
N ILE A 186 11.74 8.60 -20.33
CA ILE A 186 12.48 9.08 -19.16
C ILE A 186 13.96 8.76 -19.33
N ALA A 187 14.85 9.69 -18.99
CA ALA A 187 16.29 9.47 -19.03
C ALA A 187 16.75 8.64 -17.82
N ASN A 188 17.68 7.71 -18.03
CA ASN A 188 18.44 7.10 -16.94
C ASN A 188 19.71 7.90 -16.60
N ASP A 189 20.50 7.43 -15.64
CA ASP A 189 21.74 8.10 -15.19
C ASP A 189 22.79 8.26 -16.31
N ALA A 190 22.71 7.42 -17.36
CA ALA A 190 23.57 7.50 -18.53
C ALA A 190 22.97 8.34 -19.68
N GLY A 191 21.86 9.04 -19.46
CA GLY A 191 21.16 9.85 -20.46
C GLY A 191 20.35 9.05 -21.50
N VAL A 192 20.27 7.72 -21.35
CA VAL A 192 19.51 6.85 -22.25
C VAL A 192 18.02 7.03 -22.01
N GLN A 193 17.28 7.33 -23.09
CA GLN A 193 15.83 7.45 -23.06
C GLN A 193 15.18 6.08 -22.98
N LEU A 194 14.44 5.84 -21.89
CA LEU A 194 13.69 4.61 -21.64
C LEU A 194 12.19 4.88 -21.83
N PRO A 195 11.43 3.97 -22.45
CA PRO A 195 9.99 4.17 -22.62
C PRO A 195 9.28 4.11 -21.26
N ILE A 196 8.25 4.93 -21.12
CA ILE A 196 7.40 5.02 -19.93
C ILE A 196 5.99 5.41 -20.37
N VAL A 197 4.97 5.02 -19.60
CA VAL A 197 3.58 5.36 -19.91
C VAL A 197 3.02 6.25 -18.81
N ASN A 198 2.45 7.38 -19.19
CA ASN A 198 1.72 8.28 -18.30
C ASN A 198 0.22 7.98 -18.34
N PHE A 199 -0.38 7.88 -17.15
CA PHE A 199 -1.82 7.82 -16.96
C PHE A 199 -2.31 9.10 -16.28
N ARG A 200 -3.49 9.53 -16.69
CA ARG A 200 -4.29 10.49 -15.96
C ARG A 200 -5.39 9.74 -15.22
N PHE A 201 -5.65 10.16 -13.99
CA PHE A 201 -6.69 9.58 -13.16
C PHE A 201 -7.60 10.66 -12.60
N VAL A 202 -8.89 10.34 -12.49
CA VAL A 202 -9.83 11.03 -11.60
C VAL A 202 -9.84 10.27 -10.28
N ILE A 203 -9.69 11.01 -9.19
CA ILE A 203 -9.83 10.51 -7.81
C ILE A 203 -11.33 10.49 -7.49
N ASP A 204 -11.80 9.40 -6.88
CA ASP A 204 -13.20 9.21 -6.50
C ASP A 204 -13.80 10.38 -5.69
N LYS A 205 -12.99 11.01 -4.85
CA LYS A 205 -13.31 12.21 -4.09
C LYS A 205 -12.16 13.23 -4.17
N PRO A 206 -12.42 14.53 -4.33
CA PRO A 206 -11.37 15.54 -4.22
C PRO A 206 -10.60 15.43 -2.90
N VAL A 207 -9.29 15.60 -2.94
CA VAL A 207 -8.43 15.65 -1.76
C VAL A 207 -8.77 16.89 -0.92
N GLU A 208 -8.93 16.71 0.39
CA GLU A 208 -9.17 17.81 1.31
C GLU A 208 -8.04 18.84 1.23
N GLU A 209 -8.39 20.12 1.22
CA GLU A 209 -7.49 21.25 1.02
C GLU A 209 -6.24 21.20 1.91
N LYS A 210 -6.40 20.89 3.20
CA LYS A 210 -5.28 20.83 4.15
C LYS A 210 -4.28 19.73 3.79
N LEU A 211 -4.77 18.54 3.44
CA LEU A 211 -3.89 17.44 3.05
C LEU A 211 -3.27 17.68 1.67
N TYR A 212 -4.05 18.25 0.74
CA TYR A 212 -3.57 18.63 -0.58
C TYR A 212 -2.42 19.64 -0.49
N ALA A 213 -2.61 20.73 0.27
CA ALA A 213 -1.58 21.73 0.51
C ALA A 213 -0.32 21.09 1.12
N TYR A 214 -0.49 20.30 2.18
CA TYR A 214 0.61 19.60 2.82
C TYR A 214 1.44 18.72 1.87
N LEU A 215 0.77 17.97 0.99
CA LEU A 215 1.41 17.05 0.04
C LEU A 215 2.05 17.75 -1.16
N CYS A 216 1.60 18.96 -1.50
CA CYS A 216 2.05 19.71 -2.69
C CYS A 216 3.00 20.86 -2.37
N GLU A 217 3.13 21.26 -1.11
CA GLU A 217 4.23 22.09 -0.59
C GLU A 217 5.56 21.35 -0.65
#